data_AF-A0A8T4LJJ7-F1
#
_entry.id   AF-A0A8T4LJJ7-F1
#
_cell.length_a   1.000
_cell.length_b   1.000
_cell.length_c   1.000
_cell.angle_alpha   90.00
_cell.angle_beta   90.00
_cell.angle_gamma   90.00
#
_symmetry.space_group_name_H-M   'P 1'
#
loop_
_entity.id
_entity.type
_entity.pdbx_description
1 polymer ?
#
loop_
_entity_poly.entity_id
_entity_poly.type
_entity_poly.pdbx_seq_one_letter_code
_entity_poly.pdbx_strand_id
1 'polypeptide(L)'
;MADMEEEIRRLDAEARVRVDKTLRSINLALKLNITKIKSKKIPKDLQLLIKWKEGLEYWRDRYVYPTEDTEVMAERIGTFYELCSGMK
;
A
#
# COMPACT_ATOMS: atom_id res chain seq x y z
N MET A 1 -16.60 18.87 15.31
CA MET A 1 -16.57 17.42 15.09
C MET A 1 -16.69 17.07 13.61
N ALA A 2 -17.59 17.72 12.85
CA ALA A 2 -17.69 17.53 11.40
C ALA A 2 -16.36 17.69 10.62
N ASP A 3 -15.52 18.66 10.99
CA ASP A 3 -14.22 18.88 10.32
C ASP A 3 -13.22 17.74 10.52
N MET A 4 -13.28 17.06 11.68
CA MET A 4 -12.38 15.96 12.00
C MET A 4 -12.80 14.68 11.28
N GLU A 5 -14.11 14.40 11.24
CA GLU A 5 -14.66 13.27 10.47
C GLU A 5 -14.38 13.43 8.98
N GLU A 6 -14.49 14.65 8.46
CA GLU A 6 -14.16 14.95 7.07
C GLU A 6 -12.66 14.74 6.77
N GLU A 7 -11.77 15.16 7.67
CA GLU A 7 -10.34 14.94 7.51
C GLU A 7 -9.98 13.45 7.57
N ILE A 8 -10.61 12.67 8.46
CA ILE A 8 -10.44 11.21 8.52
C ILE A 8 -10.89 10.57 7.19
N ARG A 9 -12.05 10.97 6.65
CA ARG A 9 -12.53 10.49 5.34
C ARG A 9 -11.55 10.82 4.21
N ARG A 10 -11.02 12.05 4.21
CA ARG A 10 -10.04 12.51 3.21
C ARG A 10 -8.76 11.68 3.27
N LEU A 11 -8.21 11.47 4.47
CA LEU A 11 -6.98 10.70 4.69
C LEU A 11 -7.16 9.21 4.37
N ASP A 12 -8.32 8.63 4.70
CA ASP A 12 -8.67 7.25 4.32
C ASP A 12 -8.66 7.06 2.80
N ALA A 13 -9.37 7.95 2.09
CA ALA A 13 -9.43 7.91 0.64
C ALA A 13 -8.03 8.11 0.02
N GLU A 14 -7.24 9.03 0.59
CA GLU A 14 -5.87 9.27 0.16
C GLU A 14 -4.97 8.04 0.35
N ALA A 15 -5.06 7.35 1.51
CA ALA A 15 -4.31 6.13 1.78
C ALA A 15 -4.62 5.04 0.75
N ARG A 16 -5.91 4.79 0.47
CA ARG A 16 -6.34 3.82 -0.56
C ARG A 16 -5.77 4.14 -1.93
N VAL A 17 -5.89 5.39 -2.37
CA VAL A 17 -5.37 5.85 -3.67
C VAL A 17 -3.84 5.72 -3.73
N ARG A 18 -3.13 6.05 -2.65
CA ARG A 18 -1.67 5.92 -2.59
C ARG A 18 -1.24 4.46 -2.68
N VAL A 19 -1.91 3.54 -1.97
CA VAL A 19 -1.63 2.10 -2.04
C VAL A 19 -1.83 1.58 -3.46
N ASP A 20 -2.96 1.88 -4.10
CA ASP A 20 -3.25 1.44 -5.47
C ASP A 20 -2.23 1.97 -6.49
N LYS A 21 -1.90 3.27 -6.42
CA LYS A 21 -0.88 3.87 -7.29
C LYS A 21 0.47 3.21 -7.10
N THR A 22 0.86 2.96 -5.86
CA THR A 22 2.15 2.35 -5.53
C THR A 22 2.21 0.91 -6.03
N LEU A 23 1.16 0.12 -5.81
CA LEU A 23 1.03 -1.24 -6.34
C LEU A 23 1.16 -1.27 -7.87
N ARG A 24 0.52 -0.33 -8.58
CA ARG A 24 0.66 -0.24 -10.05
C ARG A 24 2.10 0.04 -10.46
N SER A 25 2.78 0.98 -9.80
CA SER A 25 4.19 1.30 -10.07
C SER A 25 5.12 0.12 -9.78
N ILE A 26 4.94 -0.58 -8.66
CA ILE A 26 5.74 -1.77 -8.33
C ILE A 26 5.49 -2.88 -9.36
N ASN A 27 4.23 -3.17 -9.70
CA ASN A 27 3.91 -4.19 -10.71
C ASN A 27 4.54 -3.86 -12.08
N LEU A 28 4.54 -2.59 -12.49
CA LEU A 28 5.22 -2.16 -13.70
C LEU A 28 6.74 -2.38 -13.60
N ALA A 29 7.36 -1.97 -12.50
CA ALA A 29 8.80 -2.14 -12.28
C ALA A 29 9.22 -3.61 -12.30
N LEU A 30 8.46 -4.49 -11.65
CA LEU A 30 8.70 -5.94 -11.65
C LEU A 30 8.50 -6.54 -13.05
N LYS A 31 7.46 -6.12 -13.79
CA LYS A 31 7.22 -6.57 -15.16
C LYS A 31 8.37 -6.19 -16.09
N LEU A 32 8.88 -4.96 -15.99
CA LEU A 32 10.02 -4.48 -16.78
C LEU A 32 11.34 -5.21 -16.45
N ASN A 33 11.46 -5.75 -15.24
CA ASN A 33 12.65 -6.48 -14.79
C ASN A 33 12.46 -8.01 -14.73
N ILE A 34 11.43 -8.55 -15.41
CA ILE A 34 11.07 -9.97 -15.32
C ILE A 34 12.23 -10.94 -15.66
N THR A 35 13.11 -10.55 -16.59
CA THR A 35 14.30 -11.33 -16.96
C THR A 35 15.30 -11.45 -15.83
N LYS A 36 15.49 -10.38 -15.04
CA LYS A 36 16.35 -10.37 -13.85
C LYS A 36 15.73 -11.18 -12.69
N ILE A 37 14.41 -11.17 -12.59
CA ILE A 37 13.66 -11.95 -11.58
C ILE A 37 13.76 -13.46 -11.86
N LYS A 38 13.71 -13.88 -13.13
CA LYS A 38 13.86 -15.29 -13.53
C LYS A 38 15.31 -15.80 -13.49
N SER A 39 16.27 -14.93 -13.18
CA SER A 39 17.67 -15.32 -13.06
C SER A 39 17.92 -16.13 -11.79
N LYS A 40 19.05 -16.85 -11.74
CA LYS A 40 19.44 -17.67 -10.57
C LYS A 40 19.58 -16.87 -9.27
N LYS A 41 19.74 -15.54 -9.35
CA LYS A 41 19.88 -14.64 -8.19
C LYS A 41 19.15 -13.32 -8.44
N ILE A 42 18.02 -13.13 -7.79
CA ILE A 42 17.23 -11.89 -7.86
C ILE A 42 18.01 -10.75 -7.19
N PRO A 43 18.20 -9.60 -7.86
CA PRO A 43 18.74 -8.39 -7.26
C PRO A 43 18.01 -7.95 -5.97
N LYS A 44 18.74 -7.40 -4.99
CA LYS A 44 18.21 -7.07 -3.65
C LYS A 44 17.09 -6.01 -3.70
N ASP A 45 17.21 -5.05 -4.60
CA ASP A 45 16.19 -4.04 -4.92
C ASP A 45 14.89 -4.68 -5.42
N LEU A 46 14.97 -5.68 -6.31
CA LEU A 46 13.79 -6.39 -6.79
C LEU A 46 13.16 -7.27 -5.70
N GLN A 47 13.96 -7.88 -4.82
CA GLN A 47 13.43 -8.60 -3.65
C GLN A 47 12.67 -7.67 -2.71
N LEU A 48 13.21 -6.47 -2.48
CA LEU A 48 12.56 -5.45 -1.66
C LEU A 48 11.24 -4.98 -2.27
N LEU A 49 11.19 -4.76 -3.59
CA LEU A 49 9.96 -4.43 -4.31
C LEU A 49 8.91 -5.55 -4.20
N ILE A 50 9.31 -6.82 -4.30
CA ILE A 50 8.39 -7.96 -4.09
C ILE A 50 7.83 -7.94 -2.68
N LYS A 51 8.68 -7.78 -1.66
CA LYS A 51 8.24 -7.71 -0.26
C LYS A 51 7.29 -6.53 -0.01
N TRP A 52 7.58 -5.36 -0.57
CA TRP A 52 6.70 -4.20 -0.45
C TRP A 52 5.36 -4.43 -1.15
N LYS A 53 5.37 -5.07 -2.32
CA LYS A 53 4.16 -5.46 -3.03
C LYS A 53 3.27 -6.34 -2.17
N GLU A 54 3.83 -7.39 -1.56
CA GLU A 54 3.10 -8.31 -0.68
C GLU A 54 2.45 -7.57 0.50
N GLY A 55 3.18 -6.66 1.14
CA GLY A 55 2.65 -5.83 2.24
C GLY A 55 1.51 -4.91 1.80
N LEU A 56 1.63 -4.28 0.63
CA LEU A 56 0.59 -3.41 0.06
C LEU A 56 -0.65 -4.20 -0.39
N GLU A 57 -0.47 -5.38 -0.99
CA GLU A 57 -1.58 -6.26 -1.38
C GLU A 57 -2.34 -6.74 -0.15
N TYR A 58 -1.63 -7.17 0.90
CA TYR A 58 -2.24 -7.54 2.18
C TYR A 58 -3.05 -6.40 2.79
N TRP A 59 -2.47 -5.18 2.85
CA TRP A 59 -3.18 -4.02 3.36
C TRP A 59 -4.41 -3.69 2.52
N ARG A 60 -4.30 -3.70 1.19
CA ARG A 60 -5.41 -3.40 0.29
C ARG A 60 -6.53 -4.41 0.46
N ASP A 61 -6.22 -5.70 0.52
CA ASP A 61 -7.22 -6.75 0.62
C ASP A 61 -7.98 -6.69 1.96
N ARG A 62 -7.31 -6.25 3.04
CA ARG A 62 -7.95 -6.00 4.35
C ARG A 62 -8.90 -4.79 4.34
N TYR A 63 -8.64 -3.79 3.49
CA TYR A 63 -9.30 -2.49 3.54
C TYR A 63 -9.94 -2.06 2.21
N VAL A 64 -10.21 -3.02 1.31
CA VAL A 64 -10.68 -2.75 -0.06
C VAL A 64 -12.06 -2.09 -0.08
N TYR A 65 -12.90 -2.39 0.91
CA TYR A 65 -14.28 -1.91 0.95
C TYR A 65 -14.37 -0.53 1.62
N PRO A 66 -15.17 0.39 1.03
CA PRO A 66 -15.58 1.61 1.73
C PRO A 66 -16.25 1.26 3.06
N THR A 67 -16.05 2.12 4.05
CA THR A 67 -16.75 2.09 5.33
C THR A 67 -17.24 3.50 5.63
N GLU A 68 -18.26 3.64 6.46
CA GLU A 68 -18.67 4.93 7.05
C GLU A 68 -18.23 5.05 8.52
N ASP A 69 -17.67 3.96 9.07
CA ASP A 69 -17.14 3.89 10.43
C ASP A 69 -15.79 4.60 10.51
N THR A 70 -15.76 5.70 11.27
CA THR A 70 -14.60 6.56 11.44
C THR A 70 -13.50 5.92 12.28
N GLU A 71 -13.81 4.97 13.17
CA GLU A 71 -12.81 4.20 13.91
C GLU A 71 -12.08 3.23 12.97
N VAL A 72 -12.81 2.57 12.09
CA VAL A 72 -12.22 1.69 11.06
C VAL A 72 -11.36 2.49 10.08
N MET A 73 -11.77 3.70 9.70
CA MET A 73 -10.94 4.60 8.89
C MET A 73 -9.67 5.03 9.62
N ALA A 74 -9.77 5.38 10.91
CA ALA A 74 -8.61 5.76 11.72
C ALA A 74 -7.62 4.59 11.87
N GLU A 75 -8.10 3.37 12.13
CA GLU A 75 -7.27 2.15 12.16
C GLU A 75 -6.57 1.93 10.80
N ARG A 76 -7.32 2.08 9.70
CA ARG A 76 -6.79 1.95 8.34
C ARG A 76 -5.68 2.97 8.07
N ILE A 77 -5.87 4.24 8.45
CA ILE A 77 -4.87 5.30 8.32
C ILE A 77 -3.63 4.95 9.16
N GLY A 78 -3.81 4.50 10.40
CA GLY A 78 -2.71 4.09 11.28
C GLY A 78 -1.88 2.95 10.66
N THR A 79 -2.53 1.87 10.25
CA THR A 79 -1.86 0.71 9.62
C THR A 79 -1.20 1.07 8.29
N PHE A 80 -1.73 2.04 7.54
CA PHE A 80 -1.08 2.57 6.34
C PHE A 80 0.25 3.26 6.67
N TYR A 81 0.29 4.11 7.69
CA TYR A 81 1.53 4.76 8.08
C TYR A 81 2.57 3.78 8.65
N GLU A 82 2.13 2.78 9.40
CA GLU A 82 2.99 1.67 9.83
C GLU A 82 3.59 0.93 8.63
N LEU A 83 2.76 0.58 7.64
CA LEU A 83 3.21 -0.04 6.40
C LEU A 83 4.27 0.82 5.69
N CYS A 84 4.02 2.12 5.54
CA CYS A 84 4.99 3.06 4.95
C CYS A 84 6.29 3.14 5.75
N SER A 85 6.24 3.04 7.08
CA SER A 85 7.44 3.08 7.93
C SER A 85 8.35 1.86 7.72
N GLY A 86 7.77 0.70 7.41
CA GLY A 86 8.48 -0.54 7.10
C GLY A 86 9.07 -0.60 5.68
N MET A 87 8.85 0.43 4.85
CA MET A 87 9.39 0.55 3.49
C MET A 87 10.67 1.40 3.40
N LYS A 88 11.31 1.69 4.54
CA LYS A 88 12.64 2.34 4.60
C LYS A 88 13.76 1.31 4.53
#